data_AF-A0A1W2TRY1-F1
#
_entry.id   AF-A0A1W2TRY1-F1
#
_cell.length_a   1.000
_cell.length_b   1.000
_cell.length_c   1.000
_cell.angle_alpha   90.00
_cell.angle_beta   90.00
_cell.angle_gamma   90.00
#
_symmetry.space_group_name_H-M   'P 1'
#
loop_
_entity.id
_entity.type
_entity.pdbx_description
1 polymer ?
#
loop_
_entity_poly.entity_id
_entity_poly.type
_entity_poly.pdbx_seq_one_letter_code
_entity_poly.pdbx_strand_id
1 'polypeptide(L)'
;MTSNDAGPFMLPQAGGAIDLLPESRQPNRLRKRLTRRSRVSTATIFRPMNPSETPEQHFPLQTVSHRASQPRFVNRYDSHEILIVVDGSCINNGSVSQTSMGGCSFAYKGIGKSGLAASFPFSVVGQSEAGTVGFPLEQTGPGGEHHAASSNRAKLRAVIAGLAFREWQEEGWKRIVIATDLEYVALGATRWLTSWVRRRWKTRKARNVANRDLWEELHGLIQKLACLGTEVSFWLISSRDAIKQASTLMQDTKGVAREAAVMHFDSSPEEFTRLCGIEV
;
A
#
# COMPACT_ATOMS: atom_id res chain seq x y z
N MET A 1 -5.24 56.20 29.85
CA MET A 1 -4.90 54.76 30.00
C MET A 1 -6.22 54.00 29.97
N THR A 2 -6.43 53.21 28.90
CA THR A 2 -7.18 51.92 28.77
C THR A 2 -8.39 51.68 29.69
N SER A 3 -9.56 51.18 29.27
CA SER A 3 -9.88 50.26 28.17
C SER A 3 -11.41 50.09 28.05
N ASN A 4 -11.89 49.91 26.82
CA ASN A 4 -13.24 49.46 26.45
C ASN A 4 -13.46 47.99 26.83
N ASP A 5 -14.62 47.67 27.41
CA ASP A 5 -15.15 46.30 27.48
C ASP A 5 -16.20 46.12 26.38
N ALA A 6 -15.79 45.47 25.29
CA ALA A 6 -16.66 44.90 24.27
C ALA A 6 -16.44 43.38 24.31
N GLY A 7 -17.43 42.63 24.79
CA GLY A 7 -17.38 41.17 24.81
C GLY A 7 -17.46 40.59 23.39
N PRO A 8 -16.67 39.55 23.05
CA PRO A 8 -16.80 38.89 21.76
C PRO A 8 -17.68 37.63 21.85
N PHE A 9 -18.42 37.45 20.76
CA PHE A 9 -19.17 36.27 20.34
C PHE A 9 -18.21 35.23 19.68
N MET A 10 -18.70 34.00 19.43
CA MET A 10 -18.11 32.88 18.65
C MET A 10 -17.18 31.91 19.41
N LEU A 11 -17.15 30.59 19.23
CA LEU A 11 -17.80 29.56 18.37
C LEU A 11 -17.51 28.17 19.05
N PRO A 12 -18.18 27.05 18.67
CA PRO A 12 -18.09 25.77 19.37
C PRO A 12 -16.73 25.07 19.20
N GLN A 13 -16.31 24.39 20.27
CA GLN A 13 -15.10 23.59 20.39
C GLN A 13 -14.99 22.57 19.26
N ALA A 14 -13.99 22.76 18.40
CA ALA A 14 -13.65 21.85 17.32
C ALA A 14 -12.84 20.67 17.85
N GLY A 15 -13.33 19.46 17.56
CA GLY A 15 -12.55 18.42 16.88
C GLY A 15 -11.47 17.73 17.71
N GLY A 16 -11.76 16.47 18.05
CA GLY A 16 -10.81 15.55 18.69
C GLY A 16 -9.46 15.54 17.98
N ALA A 17 -8.44 15.94 18.72
CA ALA A 17 -7.06 15.70 18.39
C ALA A 17 -6.86 14.19 18.22
N ILE A 18 -6.36 13.79 17.05
CA ILE A 18 -5.78 12.47 16.87
C ILE A 18 -4.51 12.47 17.71
N ASP A 19 -4.59 11.90 18.91
CA ASP A 19 -3.42 11.53 19.70
C ASP A 19 -2.65 10.48 18.90
N LEU A 20 -1.59 10.94 18.20
CA LEU A 20 -0.49 10.07 17.83
C LEU A 20 0.11 9.58 19.15
N LEU A 21 -0.31 8.40 19.59
CA LEU A 21 0.22 7.78 20.80
C LEU A 21 1.75 7.77 20.71
N PRO A 22 2.48 8.39 21.66
CA PRO A 22 3.93 8.29 21.70
C PRO A 22 4.34 6.82 21.88
N GLU A 23 5.28 6.36 21.04
CA GLU A 23 5.80 5.00 20.91
C GLU A 23 6.41 4.38 22.19
N SER A 24 6.42 5.08 23.32
CA SER A 24 7.09 4.61 24.55
C SER A 24 6.32 3.54 25.36
N ARG A 25 5.25 2.93 24.82
CA ARG A 25 4.42 1.95 25.54
C ARG A 25 3.94 0.71 24.74
N GLN A 26 4.73 0.16 23.82
CA GLN A 26 4.48 -1.22 23.35
C GLN A 26 5.75 -2.10 23.45
N PRO A 27 5.73 -3.20 24.22
CA PRO A 27 6.88 -4.09 24.32
C PRO A 27 7.02 -4.91 23.02
N ASN A 28 8.21 -4.90 22.42
CA ASN A 28 8.78 -5.87 21.48
C ASN A 28 7.76 -6.86 20.87
N ARG A 29 7.07 -6.47 19.80
CA ARG A 29 6.30 -7.43 18.99
C ARG A 29 7.30 -8.28 18.19
N LEU A 30 7.77 -9.37 18.79
CA LEU A 30 8.48 -10.43 18.08
C LEU A 30 7.69 -10.81 16.83
N ARG A 31 8.22 -10.47 15.65
CA ARG A 31 7.66 -10.84 14.35
C ARG A 31 7.38 -12.34 14.35
N LYS A 32 6.11 -12.73 14.30
CA LYS A 32 5.71 -14.15 14.32
C LYS A 32 6.07 -14.78 12.98
N ARG A 33 7.26 -15.38 12.90
CA ARG A 33 7.69 -16.17 11.74
C ARG A 33 6.64 -17.25 11.42
N LEU A 34 6.32 -17.41 10.14
CA LEU A 34 5.39 -18.44 9.70
C LEU A 34 6.10 -19.78 9.60
N THR A 35 5.58 -20.75 10.34
CA THR A 35 6.04 -22.13 10.34
C THR A 35 5.00 -23.01 9.63
N ARG A 36 5.37 -24.25 9.29
CA ARG A 36 4.44 -25.22 8.66
C ARG A 36 3.13 -25.42 9.44
N ARG A 37 3.12 -25.16 10.75
CA ARG A 37 1.95 -25.29 11.62
C ARG A 37 1.12 -24.01 11.74
N SER A 38 1.63 -22.88 11.26
CA SER A 38 0.93 -21.60 11.31
C SER A 38 -0.35 -21.65 10.46
N ARG A 39 -1.44 -21.09 11.00
CA ARG A 39 -2.63 -20.82 10.20
C ARG A 39 -2.34 -19.62 9.30
N VAL A 40 -2.53 -19.79 8.01
CA VAL A 40 -2.26 -18.76 7.00
C VAL A 40 -3.58 -18.11 6.60
N SER A 41 -3.65 -16.80 6.76
CA SER A 41 -4.74 -15.96 6.27
C SER A 41 -4.35 -15.50 4.88
N THR A 42 -5.10 -15.92 3.87
CA THR A 42 -4.85 -15.52 2.48
C THR A 42 -5.81 -14.43 2.07
N ALA A 43 -5.33 -13.49 1.26
CA ALA A 43 -6.22 -12.59 0.54
C ALA A 43 -7.08 -13.38 -0.45
N THR A 44 -8.18 -12.78 -0.91
CA THR A 44 -9.03 -13.38 -1.94
C THR A 44 -8.71 -12.82 -3.33
N ILE A 45 -9.27 -13.43 -4.37
CA ILE A 45 -9.16 -12.91 -5.74
C ILE A 45 -10.38 -12.02 -5.98
N PHE A 46 -10.14 -10.75 -6.30
CA PHE A 46 -11.20 -9.87 -6.75
C PHE A 46 -11.60 -10.22 -8.18
N ARG A 47 -12.90 -10.28 -8.44
CA ARG A 47 -13.47 -10.47 -9.77
C ARG A 47 -14.38 -9.28 -10.05
N PRO A 48 -14.03 -8.41 -11.01
CA PRO A 48 -14.88 -7.27 -11.35
C PRO A 48 -16.23 -7.78 -11.86
N MET A 49 -17.31 -7.11 -11.47
CA MET A 49 -18.67 -7.41 -11.95
C MET A 49 -18.76 -7.31 -13.48
N ASN A 50 -18.05 -6.35 -14.08
CA ASN A 50 -17.86 -6.27 -15.52
C ASN A 50 -16.37 -6.51 -15.88
N PRO A 51 -16.03 -7.66 -16.49
CA PRO A 51 -14.65 -7.99 -16.83
C PRO A 51 -13.97 -7.04 -17.83
N SER A 52 -14.75 -6.26 -18.59
CA SER A 52 -14.22 -5.35 -19.61
C SER A 52 -13.87 -3.96 -19.07
N GLU A 53 -14.27 -3.63 -17.85
CA GLU A 53 -14.00 -2.31 -17.24
C GLU A 53 -12.51 -2.16 -16.86
N THR A 54 -11.98 -0.95 -17.06
CA THR A 54 -10.70 -0.54 -16.47
C THR A 54 -10.84 -0.33 -14.95
N PRO A 55 -9.72 -0.28 -14.21
CA PRO A 55 -9.77 -0.01 -12.77
C PRO A 55 -10.53 1.26 -12.40
N GLU A 56 -10.37 2.36 -13.13
CA GLU A 56 -11.05 3.64 -12.87
C GLU A 56 -12.52 3.65 -13.31
N GLN A 57 -12.89 2.79 -14.27
CA GLN A 57 -14.29 2.61 -14.65
C GLN A 57 -15.05 1.82 -13.58
N HIS A 58 -14.42 0.79 -13.01
CA HIS A 58 -15.00 -0.06 -11.96
C HIS A 58 -14.99 0.64 -10.59
N PHE A 59 -13.88 1.34 -10.30
CA PHE A 59 -13.67 2.13 -9.10
C PHE A 59 -13.49 3.61 -9.45
N PRO A 60 -14.57 4.29 -9.90
CA PRO A 60 -14.47 5.71 -10.19
C PRO A 60 -14.14 6.49 -8.93
N LEU A 61 -13.54 7.66 -9.15
CA LEU A 61 -13.21 8.57 -8.08
C LEU A 61 -14.49 9.17 -7.49
N GLN A 62 -14.77 8.89 -6.23
CA GLN A 62 -15.98 9.32 -5.51
C GLN A 62 -15.62 9.84 -4.12
N THR A 63 -16.28 10.91 -3.68
CA THR A 63 -16.22 11.35 -2.28
C THR A 63 -17.34 10.67 -1.52
N VAL A 64 -16.98 9.90 -0.49
CA VAL A 64 -17.96 9.35 0.46
C VAL A 64 -17.92 10.24 1.68
N SER A 65 -18.77 11.26 1.72
CA SER A 65 -18.67 12.42 2.64
C SER A 65 -18.60 12.04 4.13
N HIS A 66 -19.17 10.90 4.53
CA HIS A 66 -19.13 10.41 5.92
C HIS A 66 -17.89 9.58 6.27
N ARG A 67 -17.03 9.26 5.28
CA ARG A 67 -15.87 8.37 5.43
C ARG A 67 -14.55 9.06 5.11
N ALA A 68 -14.53 9.94 4.12
CA ALA A 68 -13.32 10.64 3.70
C ALA A 68 -13.63 12.06 3.22
N SER A 69 -12.77 13.01 3.60
CA SER A 69 -12.80 14.40 3.12
C SER A 69 -12.25 14.55 1.69
N GLN A 70 -11.60 13.52 1.17
CA GLN A 70 -11.01 13.50 -0.16
C GLN A 70 -11.59 12.36 -0.99
N PRO A 71 -11.69 12.52 -2.33
CA PRO A 71 -12.19 11.48 -3.20
C PRO A 71 -11.31 10.21 -3.15
N ARG A 72 -11.96 9.03 -3.14
CA ARG A 72 -11.33 7.70 -3.16
C ARG A 72 -11.77 6.93 -4.41
N PHE A 73 -11.02 5.91 -4.81
CA PHE A 73 -11.43 5.00 -5.88
C PHE A 73 -12.41 3.98 -5.30
N VAL A 74 -13.71 4.27 -5.41
CA VAL A 74 -14.78 3.51 -4.73
C VAL A 74 -15.47 2.60 -5.73
N ASN A 75 -15.66 1.34 -5.38
CA ASN A 75 -16.38 0.41 -6.25
C ASN A 75 -17.80 0.93 -6.49
N ARG A 76 -18.16 1.11 -7.76
CA ARG A 76 -19.48 1.59 -8.12
C ARG A 76 -20.62 0.59 -7.84
N TYR A 77 -20.27 -0.68 -7.63
CA TYR A 77 -21.20 -1.77 -7.33
C TYR A 77 -21.27 -2.09 -5.82
N ASP A 78 -20.28 -1.66 -5.03
CA ASP A 78 -20.30 -1.75 -3.56
C ASP A 78 -19.51 -0.59 -2.94
N SER A 79 -20.22 0.35 -2.32
CA SER A 79 -19.60 1.54 -1.73
C SER A 79 -18.69 1.26 -0.53
N HIS A 80 -18.60 0.01 -0.03
CA HIS A 80 -17.69 -0.40 1.04
C HIS A 80 -16.34 -0.95 0.55
N GLU A 81 -16.11 -0.97 -0.77
CA GLU A 81 -14.85 -1.40 -1.36
C GLU A 81 -14.06 -0.23 -1.93
N ILE A 82 -12.76 -0.22 -1.63
CA ILE A 82 -11.80 0.76 -2.15
C ILE A 82 -10.75 0.06 -3.01
N LEU A 83 -10.33 0.72 -4.09
CA LEU A 83 -9.18 0.32 -4.89
C LEU A 83 -7.91 1.00 -4.43
N ILE A 84 -6.85 0.22 -4.29
CA ILE A 84 -5.47 0.70 -4.26
C ILE A 84 -4.74 0.09 -5.44
N VAL A 85 -4.22 0.94 -6.32
CA VAL A 85 -3.36 0.51 -7.43
C VAL A 85 -1.92 0.52 -6.94
N VAL A 86 -1.18 -0.55 -7.17
CA VAL A 86 0.22 -0.66 -6.73
C VAL A 86 1.13 -0.99 -7.91
N ASP A 87 2.32 -0.40 -7.90
CA ASP A 87 3.37 -0.82 -8.81
C ASP A 87 4.77 -0.74 -8.17
N GLY A 88 5.74 -1.30 -8.88
CA GLY A 88 7.12 -1.42 -8.44
C GLY A 88 8.04 -1.58 -9.63
N SER A 89 9.06 -0.74 -9.69
CA SER A 89 10.07 -0.72 -10.73
C SER A 89 11.42 -1.15 -10.16
N CYS A 90 12.26 -1.72 -11.01
CA CYS A 90 13.64 -2.01 -10.65
C CYS A 90 14.55 -1.73 -11.83
N ILE A 91 15.46 -0.78 -11.66
CA ILE A 91 16.52 -0.47 -12.59
C ILE A 91 17.61 -1.52 -12.43
N ASN A 92 18.21 -1.94 -13.55
CA ASN A 92 19.23 -3.00 -13.61
C ASN A 92 18.79 -4.34 -13.00
N ASN A 93 17.49 -4.65 -13.05
CA ASN A 93 16.93 -5.87 -12.45
C ASN A 93 17.62 -7.14 -12.99
N GLY A 94 18.22 -7.92 -12.09
CA GLY A 94 18.93 -9.15 -12.43
C GLY A 94 20.32 -8.94 -13.01
N SER A 95 20.82 -7.69 -13.06
CA SER A 95 22.19 -7.41 -13.42
C SER A 95 23.15 -7.90 -12.34
N VAL A 96 24.26 -8.49 -12.77
CA VAL A 96 25.36 -8.92 -11.90
C VAL A 96 26.46 -7.86 -11.82
N SER A 97 26.51 -6.94 -12.79
CA SER A 97 27.56 -5.94 -12.94
C SER A 97 27.16 -4.55 -12.44
N GLN A 98 25.87 -4.26 -12.32
CA GLN A 98 25.35 -2.95 -11.93
C GLN A 98 24.45 -3.06 -10.71
N THR A 99 24.53 -2.07 -9.83
CA THR A 99 23.65 -1.97 -8.66
C THR A 99 22.19 -1.85 -9.13
N SER A 100 21.36 -2.75 -8.60
CA SER A 100 19.91 -2.72 -8.82
C SER A 100 19.27 -1.70 -7.88
N MET A 101 18.39 -0.84 -8.41
CA MET A 101 17.68 0.17 -7.63
C MET A 101 16.19 -0.02 -7.82
N GLY A 102 15.46 -0.16 -6.72
CA GLY A 102 14.02 -0.40 -6.73
C GLY A 102 13.25 0.84 -6.34
N GLY A 103 12.07 1.02 -6.92
CA GLY A 103 11.11 2.05 -6.53
C GLY A 103 9.74 1.43 -6.40
N CYS A 104 8.98 1.87 -5.41
CA CYS A 104 7.67 1.38 -5.05
C CYS A 104 6.66 2.51 -5.20
N SER A 105 5.43 2.20 -5.60
CA SER A 105 4.37 3.19 -5.59
C SER A 105 2.99 2.59 -5.34
N PHE A 106 2.09 3.41 -4.79
CA PHE A 106 0.68 3.08 -4.71
C PHE A 106 -0.20 4.32 -4.86
N ALA A 107 -1.35 4.17 -5.51
CA ALA A 107 -2.38 5.18 -5.66
C ALA A 107 -3.63 4.76 -4.90
N TYR A 108 -4.17 5.66 -4.08
CA TYR A 108 -5.30 5.38 -3.16
C TYR A 108 -6.37 6.48 -3.15
N LYS A 109 -6.08 7.61 -3.77
CA LYS A 109 -6.99 8.76 -3.90
C LYS A 109 -6.70 9.47 -5.22
N GLY A 110 -7.52 10.48 -5.52
CA GLY A 110 -7.33 11.35 -6.67
C GLY A 110 -7.87 12.75 -6.41
N ILE A 111 -7.54 13.69 -7.28
CA ILE A 111 -8.15 15.02 -7.28
C ILE A 111 -9.51 14.90 -7.97
N GLY A 112 -10.59 15.13 -7.22
CA GLY A 112 -11.93 15.27 -7.80
C GLY A 112 -12.04 16.59 -8.57
N LYS A 113 -13.08 16.75 -9.40
CA LYS A 113 -13.31 17.98 -10.20
C LYS A 113 -13.48 19.28 -9.37
N SER A 114 -13.45 19.21 -8.04
CA SER A 114 -13.53 20.34 -7.12
C SER A 114 -12.36 20.24 -6.13
N GLY A 115 -11.26 20.90 -6.45
CA GLY A 115 -10.04 20.91 -5.65
C GLY A 115 -10.14 21.87 -4.48
N LEU A 116 -9.99 21.34 -3.27
CA LEU A 116 -9.44 22.07 -2.13
C LEU A 116 -8.36 21.17 -1.52
N ALA A 117 -7.11 21.53 -1.78
CA ALA A 117 -5.94 20.81 -1.31
C ALA A 117 -5.83 20.93 0.21
N ALA A 118 -5.92 19.82 0.94
CA ALA A 118 -5.48 19.78 2.32
C ALA A 118 -3.95 19.63 2.32
N SER A 119 -3.24 20.75 2.53
CA SER A 119 -1.80 20.73 2.81
C SER A 119 -1.56 20.05 4.15
N PHE A 120 -0.96 18.86 4.11
CA PHE A 120 -0.35 18.27 5.30
C PHE A 120 1.00 18.96 5.56
N PRO A 121 1.40 19.19 6.82
CA PRO A 121 2.65 19.91 7.15
C PRO A 121 3.93 19.08 6.91
N PHE A 122 3.86 17.94 6.24
CA PHE A 122 5.01 17.10 5.90
C PHE A 122 4.91 16.64 4.43
N SER A 123 5.77 17.18 3.57
CA SER A 123 5.90 16.75 2.17
C SER A 123 6.66 15.42 2.11
N VAL A 124 5.93 14.31 1.99
CA VAL A 124 6.53 13.06 1.49
C VAL A 124 6.89 13.33 0.03
N VAL A 125 8.19 13.38 -0.28
CA VAL A 125 8.68 13.61 -1.63
C VAL A 125 8.13 12.51 -2.54
N GLY A 126 7.33 12.91 -3.55
CA GLY A 126 6.67 11.98 -4.48
C GLY A 126 5.15 11.86 -4.31
N GLN A 127 4.50 12.62 -3.41
CA GLN A 127 3.06 12.83 -3.51
C GLN A 127 2.75 13.65 -4.76
N SER A 128 2.34 13.01 -5.84
CA SER A 128 1.64 13.72 -6.91
C SER A 128 0.36 14.31 -6.31
N GLU A 129 0.00 15.53 -6.71
CA GLU A 129 -1.29 16.13 -6.33
C GLU A 129 -2.45 15.14 -6.61
N ALA A 130 -2.26 14.22 -7.57
CA ALA A 130 -3.15 13.13 -7.95
C ALA A 130 -3.28 11.97 -6.96
N GLY A 131 -2.66 11.96 -5.77
CA GLY A 131 -2.91 10.93 -4.75
C GLY A 131 -2.14 9.63 -4.88
N THR A 132 -1.05 9.64 -5.65
CA THR A 132 -0.07 8.55 -5.75
C THR A 132 1.12 8.84 -4.86
N VAL A 133 1.59 7.83 -4.14
CA VAL A 133 2.79 7.88 -3.29
C VAL A 133 3.88 7.05 -3.96
N GLY A 134 5.07 7.61 -4.14
CA GLY A 134 6.26 6.91 -4.59
C GLY A 134 7.36 6.95 -3.53
N PHE A 135 8.12 5.86 -3.39
CA PHE A 135 9.26 5.79 -2.46
C PHE A 135 10.29 4.75 -2.91
N PRO A 136 11.59 4.94 -2.60
CA PRO A 136 12.63 3.97 -2.94
C PRO A 136 12.45 2.66 -2.17
N LEU A 137 12.82 1.54 -2.79
CA LEU A 137 12.83 0.22 -2.14
C LEU A 137 13.97 0.13 -1.12
N GLU A 138 13.68 -0.37 0.08
CA GLU A 138 14.70 -0.57 1.11
C GLU A 138 15.76 -1.62 0.71
N GLN A 139 17.01 -1.37 1.08
CA GLN A 139 18.12 -2.31 0.90
C GLN A 139 18.17 -3.34 2.03
N THR A 140 17.87 -2.92 3.25
CA THR A 140 17.77 -3.80 4.42
C THR A 140 16.31 -4.11 4.64
N GLY A 141 15.95 -5.38 4.47
CA GLY A 141 14.59 -5.84 4.67
C GLY A 141 14.21 -5.81 6.15
N PRO A 142 12.93 -5.98 6.45
CA PRO A 142 12.42 -5.77 7.81
C PRO A 142 12.81 -6.87 8.83
N GLY A 143 13.68 -7.81 8.42
CA GLY A 143 14.35 -8.77 9.31
C GLY A 143 15.82 -8.43 9.58
N GLY A 144 16.29 -7.25 9.18
CA GLY A 144 17.69 -6.82 9.25
C GLY A 144 18.60 -7.41 8.17
N GLU A 145 18.06 -8.21 7.24
CA GLU A 145 18.82 -8.85 6.17
C GLU A 145 18.91 -7.94 4.94
N HIS A 146 20.10 -7.83 4.34
CA HIS A 146 20.29 -7.07 3.11
C HIS A 146 19.74 -7.84 1.89
N HIS A 147 18.97 -7.15 1.03
CA HIS A 147 18.36 -7.71 -0.16
C HIS A 147 18.65 -6.86 -1.40
N ALA A 148 19.04 -7.52 -2.49
CA ALA A 148 19.12 -6.85 -3.78
C ALA A 148 17.72 -6.42 -4.25
N ALA A 149 17.63 -5.22 -4.82
CA ALA A 149 16.39 -4.75 -5.41
C ALA A 149 15.97 -5.65 -6.58
N SER A 150 14.67 -5.91 -6.68
CA SER A 150 14.05 -6.59 -7.82
C SER A 150 12.64 -6.08 -8.01
N SER A 151 12.09 -6.18 -9.22
CA SER A 151 10.70 -5.75 -9.47
C SER A 151 9.69 -6.49 -8.59
N ASN A 152 9.94 -7.78 -8.29
CA ASN A 152 9.07 -8.57 -7.42
C ASN A 152 9.08 -8.05 -5.98
N ARG A 153 10.27 -7.71 -5.46
CA ARG A 153 10.41 -7.15 -4.11
C ARG A 153 9.77 -5.77 -4.03
N ALA A 154 10.01 -4.91 -5.03
CA ALA A 154 9.42 -3.58 -5.12
C ALA A 154 7.89 -3.60 -5.11
N LYS A 155 7.26 -4.44 -5.95
CA LYS A 155 5.80 -4.54 -5.97
C LYS A 155 5.23 -5.11 -4.68
N LEU A 156 5.89 -6.10 -4.09
CA LEU A 156 5.44 -6.67 -2.80
C LEU A 156 5.54 -5.63 -1.67
N ARG A 157 6.61 -4.83 -1.66
CA ARG A 157 6.78 -3.72 -0.71
C ARG A 157 5.73 -2.63 -0.91
N ALA A 158 5.39 -2.30 -2.17
CA ALA A 158 4.33 -1.36 -2.51
C ALA A 158 2.95 -1.80 -1.98
N VAL A 159 2.61 -3.10 -2.07
CA VAL A 159 1.40 -3.67 -1.46
C VAL A 159 1.38 -3.43 0.03
N ILE A 160 2.47 -3.77 0.73
CA ILE A 160 2.56 -3.62 2.18
C ILE A 160 2.40 -2.16 2.57
N ALA A 161 3.11 -1.26 1.89
CA ALA A 161 3.00 0.17 2.13
C ALA A 161 1.56 0.67 1.91
N GLY A 162 0.92 0.32 0.79
CA GLY A 162 -0.46 0.73 0.52
C GLY A 162 -1.46 0.24 1.58
N LEU A 163 -1.33 -1.01 2.02
CA LEU A 163 -2.19 -1.58 3.07
C LEU A 163 -1.92 -0.97 4.46
N ALA A 164 -0.66 -0.62 4.77
CA ALA A 164 -0.26 -0.05 6.06
C ALA A 164 -0.39 1.49 6.11
N PHE A 165 -0.58 2.14 4.96
CA PHE A 165 -0.50 3.59 4.84
C PHE A 165 -1.52 4.33 5.69
N ARG A 166 -2.70 3.73 5.90
CA ARG A 166 -3.81 4.31 6.67
C ARG A 166 -4.55 3.22 7.42
N GLU A 167 -5.24 3.60 8.47
CA GLU A 167 -6.18 2.72 9.17
C GLU A 167 -7.50 2.67 8.36
N TRP A 168 -7.47 1.92 7.26
CA TRP A 168 -8.56 1.82 6.28
C TRP A 168 -9.91 1.42 6.89
N GLN A 169 -9.88 0.58 7.92
CA GLN A 169 -11.06 0.16 8.67
C GLN A 169 -11.73 1.33 9.40
N GLU A 170 -10.95 2.31 9.87
CA GLU A 170 -11.48 3.51 10.57
C GLU A 170 -12.13 4.48 9.56
N GLU A 171 -11.71 4.44 8.28
CA GLU A 171 -12.44 5.08 7.19
C GLU A 171 -13.71 4.31 6.79
N GLY A 172 -14.01 3.16 7.41
CA GLY A 172 -15.22 2.37 7.16
C GLY A 172 -15.16 1.47 5.93
N TRP A 173 -13.97 1.16 5.40
CA TRP A 173 -13.78 0.23 4.30
C TRP A 173 -13.90 -1.22 4.77
N LYS A 174 -14.78 -2.00 4.14
CA LYS A 174 -14.95 -3.44 4.43
C LYS A 174 -14.05 -4.32 3.57
N ARG A 175 -13.60 -3.80 2.42
CA ARG A 175 -12.67 -4.52 1.54
C ARG A 175 -11.73 -3.56 0.83
N ILE A 176 -10.45 -3.90 0.84
CA ILE A 176 -9.42 -3.25 0.04
C ILE A 176 -9.11 -4.15 -1.15
N VAL A 177 -9.26 -3.61 -2.35
CA VAL A 177 -8.92 -4.27 -3.61
C VAL A 177 -7.59 -3.74 -4.09
N ILE A 178 -6.58 -4.61 -4.13
CA ILE A 178 -5.25 -4.31 -4.64
C ILE A 178 -5.19 -4.65 -6.12
N ALA A 179 -5.04 -3.65 -6.98
CA ALA A 179 -4.78 -3.85 -8.40
C ALA A 179 -3.27 -3.90 -8.67
N THR A 180 -2.84 -4.96 -9.34
CA THR A 180 -1.46 -5.16 -9.78
C THR A 180 -1.42 -6.02 -11.03
N ASP A 181 -0.42 -5.82 -11.87
CA ASP A 181 -0.14 -6.64 -13.05
C ASP A 181 0.76 -7.86 -12.76
N LEU A 182 1.28 -8.00 -11.54
CA LEU A 182 2.26 -9.02 -11.22
C LEU A 182 1.62 -10.27 -10.61
N GLU A 183 1.58 -11.34 -11.42
CA GLU A 183 1.10 -12.66 -11.00
C GLU A 183 1.79 -13.17 -9.73
N TYR A 184 3.10 -12.89 -9.58
CA TYR A 184 3.86 -13.34 -8.41
C TYR A 184 3.26 -12.81 -7.10
N VAL A 185 2.81 -11.56 -7.10
CA VAL A 185 2.20 -10.91 -5.93
C VAL A 185 0.75 -11.38 -5.78
N ALA A 186 -0.07 -11.25 -6.83
CA ALA A 186 -1.49 -11.57 -6.75
C ALA A 186 -1.74 -13.05 -6.44
N LEU A 187 -1.07 -13.97 -7.14
CA LEU A 187 -1.22 -15.42 -6.90
C LEU A 187 -0.44 -15.87 -5.66
N GLY A 188 0.65 -15.18 -5.32
CA GLY A 188 1.38 -15.40 -4.07
C GLY A 188 0.48 -15.21 -2.86
N ALA A 189 -0.16 -14.05 -2.76
CA ALA A 189 -1.03 -13.66 -1.65
C ALA A 189 -2.33 -14.48 -1.55
N THR A 190 -2.83 -14.97 -2.68
CA THR A 190 -4.15 -15.63 -2.76
C THR A 190 -4.08 -17.15 -2.85
N ARG A 191 -3.03 -17.74 -3.43
CA ARG A 191 -2.94 -19.18 -3.70
C ARG A 191 -1.69 -19.84 -3.13
N TRP A 192 -0.53 -19.22 -3.26
CA TRP A 192 0.74 -19.92 -3.03
C TRP A 192 1.26 -19.84 -1.60
N LEU A 193 0.98 -18.75 -0.86
CA LEU A 193 1.48 -18.53 0.49
C LEU A 193 1.22 -19.72 1.42
N THR A 194 0.00 -20.24 1.44
CA THR A 194 -0.36 -21.43 2.25
C THR A 194 0.49 -22.65 1.89
N SER A 195 0.75 -22.87 0.60
CA SER A 195 1.59 -23.97 0.13
C SER A 195 3.06 -23.76 0.51
N TRP A 196 3.57 -22.54 0.33
CA TRP A 196 4.95 -22.19 0.72
C TRP A 196 5.18 -22.39 2.21
N VAL A 197 4.30 -21.87 3.07
CA VAL A 197 4.39 -22.06 4.53
C VAL A 197 4.35 -23.55 4.89
N ARG A 198 3.41 -24.32 4.31
CA ARG A 198 3.32 -25.78 4.53
C ARG A 198 4.57 -26.53 4.08
N ARG A 199 5.23 -26.07 3.02
CA ARG A 199 6.46 -26.64 2.47
C ARG A 199 7.73 -26.04 3.06
N ARG A 200 7.64 -25.38 4.23
CA ARG A 200 8.79 -24.74 4.91
C ARG A 200 9.51 -23.73 4.01
N TRP A 201 8.74 -22.89 3.32
CA TRP A 201 9.23 -21.85 2.42
C TRP A 201 10.04 -22.38 1.24
N LYS A 202 9.64 -23.53 0.70
CA LYS A 202 10.20 -24.10 -0.53
C LYS A 202 9.21 -24.08 -1.68
N THR A 203 9.71 -23.71 -2.85
CA THR A 203 9.00 -23.78 -4.14
C THR A 203 8.79 -25.24 -4.57
N ARG A 204 8.00 -25.46 -5.63
CA ARG A 204 7.82 -26.81 -6.22
C ARG A 204 9.14 -27.43 -6.67
N LYS A 205 10.11 -26.60 -7.07
CA LYS A 205 11.47 -27.02 -7.47
C LYS A 205 12.44 -27.13 -6.28
N ALA A 206 11.93 -27.22 -5.04
CA ALA A 206 12.68 -27.32 -3.79
C ALA A 206 13.64 -26.14 -3.47
N ARG A 207 13.60 -25.06 -4.26
CA ARG A 207 14.34 -23.81 -3.98
C ARG A 207 13.64 -23.00 -2.89
N ASN A 208 14.41 -22.22 -2.13
CA ASN A 208 13.85 -21.26 -1.17
C ASN A 208 12.95 -20.24 -1.90
N VAL A 209 11.82 -19.92 -1.29
CA VAL A 209 10.91 -18.87 -1.77
C VAL A 209 11.57 -17.52 -1.51
N ALA A 210 11.68 -16.69 -2.55
CA ALA A 210 12.20 -15.34 -2.44
C ALA A 210 11.25 -14.41 -1.65
N ASN A 211 11.80 -13.33 -1.09
CA ASN A 211 11.06 -12.26 -0.39
C ASN A 211 10.20 -12.77 0.79
N ARG A 212 10.68 -13.81 1.48
CA ARG A 212 9.96 -14.42 2.61
C ARG A 212 9.63 -13.40 3.70
N ASP A 213 10.58 -12.51 3.99
CA ASP A 213 10.46 -11.42 4.94
C ASP A 213 9.20 -10.57 4.66
N LEU A 214 9.05 -10.10 3.42
CA LEU A 214 7.88 -9.31 3.01
C LEU A 214 6.59 -10.15 2.96
N TRP A 215 6.67 -11.44 2.61
CA TRP A 215 5.50 -12.32 2.65
C TRP A 215 4.98 -12.57 4.07
N GLU A 216 5.88 -12.74 5.05
CA GLU A 216 5.50 -12.87 6.46
C GLU A 216 4.86 -11.57 6.97
N GLU A 217 5.37 -10.42 6.54
CA GLU A 217 4.80 -9.11 6.89
C GLU A 217 3.43 -8.86 6.26
N LEU A 218 3.29 -9.12 4.95
CA LEU A 218 2.00 -9.02 4.25
C LEU A 218 0.95 -9.94 4.87
N HIS A 219 1.32 -11.17 5.25
CA HIS A 219 0.42 -12.08 5.96
C HIS A 219 -0.08 -11.49 7.27
N GLY A 220 0.83 -10.94 8.09
CA GLY A 220 0.49 -10.31 9.36
C GLY A 220 -0.49 -9.14 9.17
N LEU A 221 -0.27 -8.34 8.13
CA LEU A 221 -1.11 -7.19 7.81
C LEU A 221 -2.51 -7.60 7.32
N ILE A 222 -2.59 -8.58 6.41
CA ILE A 222 -3.87 -9.17 5.97
C ILE A 222 -4.63 -9.74 7.17
N GLN A 223 -3.93 -10.43 8.08
CA GLN A 223 -4.55 -10.97 9.28
C GLN A 223 -5.06 -9.86 10.21
N LYS A 224 -4.28 -8.79 10.43
CA LYS A 224 -4.69 -7.62 11.24
C LYS A 224 -5.98 -7.01 10.66
N LEU A 225 -5.97 -6.68 9.37
CA LEU A 225 -7.12 -6.07 8.69
C LEU A 225 -8.38 -6.95 8.77
N ALA A 226 -8.23 -8.26 8.52
CA ALA A 226 -9.34 -9.20 8.62
C ALA A 226 -9.93 -9.27 10.03
N CYS A 227 -9.09 -9.25 11.08
CA CYS A 227 -9.56 -9.18 12.47
C CYS A 227 -10.32 -7.88 12.79
N LEU A 228 -10.01 -6.79 12.07
CA LEU A 228 -10.69 -5.50 12.19
C LEU A 228 -11.91 -5.36 11.26
N GLY A 229 -12.28 -6.42 10.54
CA GLY A 229 -13.45 -6.43 9.66
C GLY A 229 -13.19 -5.88 8.25
N THR A 230 -11.93 -5.72 7.85
CA THR A 230 -11.54 -5.28 6.50
C THR A 230 -10.83 -6.42 5.75
N GLU A 231 -11.45 -6.90 4.68
CA GLU A 231 -10.87 -7.93 3.82
C GLU A 231 -9.87 -7.35 2.82
N VAL A 232 -8.92 -8.19 2.36
CA VAL A 232 -8.00 -7.84 1.28
C VAL A 232 -8.24 -8.76 0.10
N SER A 233 -8.38 -8.18 -1.09
CA SER A 233 -8.58 -8.89 -2.34
C SER A 233 -7.62 -8.40 -3.42
N PHE A 234 -7.14 -9.30 -4.29
CA PHE A 234 -6.24 -8.93 -5.39
C PHE A 234 -6.97 -8.97 -6.73
N TRP A 235 -6.91 -7.87 -7.45
CA TRP A 235 -7.30 -7.80 -8.85
C TRP A 235 -6.05 -7.89 -9.73
N LEU A 236 -5.81 -9.07 -10.28
CA LEU A 236 -4.73 -9.29 -11.25
C LEU A 236 -5.12 -8.68 -12.60
N ILE A 237 -4.39 -7.63 -13.00
CA ILE A 237 -4.51 -7.01 -14.33
C ILE A 237 -3.52 -7.72 -15.25
N SER A 238 -4.01 -8.73 -15.99
CA SER A 238 -3.17 -9.53 -16.88
C SER A 238 -2.43 -8.64 -17.89
N SER A 239 -1.18 -8.97 -18.20
CA SER A 239 -0.42 -8.29 -19.27
C SER A 239 -1.07 -8.45 -20.66
N ARG A 240 -1.97 -9.43 -20.82
CA ARG A 240 -2.76 -9.63 -22.05
C ARG A 240 -3.99 -8.71 -22.13
N ASP A 241 -4.39 -8.06 -21.05
CA ASP A 241 -5.56 -7.19 -21.01
C ASP A 241 -5.17 -5.75 -21.38
N ALA A 242 -4.87 -5.51 -22.66
CA ALA A 242 -4.33 -4.24 -23.15
C ALA A 242 -5.14 -3.01 -22.71
N ILE A 243 -6.48 -3.12 -22.68
CA ILE A 243 -7.39 -2.05 -22.24
C ILE A 243 -7.11 -1.65 -20.78
N LYS A 244 -6.98 -2.64 -19.89
CA LYS A 244 -6.72 -2.38 -18.46
C LYS A 244 -5.26 -2.01 -18.20
N GLN A 245 -4.33 -2.48 -19.02
CA GLN A 245 -2.93 -2.06 -18.97
C GLN A 245 -2.77 -0.60 -19.43
N ALA A 246 -3.61 -0.14 -20.36
CA ALA A 246 -3.63 1.25 -20.83
C ALA A 246 -4.40 2.21 -19.90
N SER A 247 -4.90 1.72 -18.76
CA SER A 247 -5.46 2.56 -17.69
C SER A 247 -4.46 3.64 -17.30
N THR A 248 -4.91 4.90 -17.32
CA THR A 248 -4.10 6.05 -16.91
C THR A 248 -3.60 5.89 -15.48
N LEU A 249 -4.46 5.41 -14.57
CA LEU A 249 -4.10 5.16 -13.18
C LEU A 249 -2.99 4.11 -13.04
N MET A 250 -3.04 3.03 -13.82
CA MET A 250 -1.99 2.01 -13.86
C MET A 250 -0.67 2.59 -14.40
N GLN A 251 -0.73 3.35 -15.49
CA GLN A 251 0.46 3.96 -16.11
C GLN A 251 1.11 5.03 -15.23
N ASP A 252 0.31 5.88 -14.59
CA ASP A 252 0.79 6.91 -13.67
C ASP A 252 1.47 6.28 -12.45
N THR A 253 0.83 5.25 -11.86
CA THR A 253 1.41 4.52 -10.72
C THR A 253 2.76 3.89 -11.12
N LYS A 254 2.85 3.33 -12.32
CA LYS A 254 4.10 2.79 -12.88
C LYS A 254 5.18 3.85 -13.11
N GLY A 255 4.78 5.01 -13.62
CA GLY A 255 5.66 6.18 -13.78
C GLY A 255 6.29 6.59 -12.46
N VAL A 256 5.46 6.77 -11.43
CA VAL A 256 5.90 7.13 -10.07
C VAL A 256 6.84 6.07 -9.47
N ALA A 257 6.57 4.77 -9.66
CA ALA A 257 7.48 3.72 -9.21
C ALA A 257 8.84 3.79 -9.91
N ARG A 258 8.87 4.13 -11.20
CA ARG A 258 10.11 4.27 -11.97
C ARG A 258 10.90 5.49 -11.53
N GLU A 259 10.25 6.62 -11.29
CA GLU A 259 10.88 7.83 -10.75
C GLU A 259 11.48 7.56 -9.37
N ALA A 260 10.72 6.93 -8.48
CA ALA A 260 11.17 6.54 -7.15
C ALA A 260 12.39 5.61 -7.16
N ALA A 261 12.59 4.82 -8.23
CA ALA A 261 13.76 3.95 -8.38
C ALA A 261 15.05 4.72 -8.75
N VAL A 262 14.92 5.92 -9.34
CA VAL A 262 16.04 6.79 -9.73
C VAL A 262 16.38 7.81 -8.63
N MET A 263 15.44 8.10 -7.73
CA MET A 263 15.68 9.05 -6.65
C MET A 263 16.76 8.54 -5.68
N HIS A 264 17.93 9.17 -5.75
CA HIS A 264 19.00 9.02 -4.76
C HIS A 264 18.72 9.96 -3.59
N PHE A 265 17.99 9.49 -2.58
CA PHE A 265 17.88 10.23 -1.33
C PHE A 265 18.98 9.77 -0.36
N ASP A 266 19.82 10.71 0.06
CA ASP A 266 20.65 10.61 1.29
C ASP A 266 19.76 10.51 2.56
N SER A 267 18.44 10.68 2.42
CA SER A 267 17.43 10.38 3.43
C SER A 267 17.07 8.90 3.38
N SER A 268 17.41 8.16 4.44
CA SER A 268 17.32 6.71 4.46
C SER A 268 15.90 6.18 4.16
N PRO A 269 15.74 5.11 3.35
CA PRO A 269 14.48 4.36 3.21
C PRO A 269 13.87 3.89 4.55
N GLU A 270 14.67 3.88 5.61
CA GLU A 270 14.29 3.52 6.97
C GLU A 270 13.30 4.52 7.57
N GLU A 271 13.38 5.81 7.21
CA GLU A 271 12.52 6.86 7.76
C GLU A 271 11.07 6.74 7.25
N PHE A 272 10.88 6.40 5.97
CA PHE A 272 9.56 6.10 5.41
C PHE A 272 9.00 4.77 5.94
N THR A 273 9.88 3.79 6.13
CA THR A 273 9.53 2.46 6.68
C THR A 273 9.02 2.64 8.11
N ARG A 274 9.72 3.44 8.94
CA ARG A 274 9.25 3.88 10.27
C ARG A 274 7.94 4.67 10.22
N LEU A 275 7.80 5.63 9.29
CA LEU A 275 6.57 6.43 9.14
C LEU A 275 5.34 5.59 8.75
N CYS A 276 5.53 4.46 8.06
CA CYS A 276 4.47 3.49 7.77
C CYS A 276 4.23 2.49 8.93
N GLY A 277 4.85 2.70 10.10
CA GLY A 277 4.75 1.80 11.25
C GLY A 277 5.47 0.45 11.05
N ILE A 278 6.44 0.39 10.14
CA ILE A 278 7.24 -0.79 9.85
C ILE A 278 8.65 -0.51 10.41
N GLU A 279 8.97 -1.06 11.58
CA GLU A 279 10.33 -0.94 12.13
C GLU A 279 11.31 -1.86 11.39
N VAL A 280 12.54 -1.35 11.18
CA VAL A 280 13.73 -2.05 10.65
C VAL A 280 14.48 -2.73 11.79
#